data_AF-S2K566-F1
#
_entry.id   AF-S2K566-F1
#
_cell.length_a   1.000
_cell.length_b   1.000
_cell.length_c   1.000
_cell.angle_alpha   90.00
_cell.angle_beta   90.00
_cell.angle_gamma   90.00
#
_symmetry.space_group_name_H-M   'P 1'
#
loop_
_entity.id
_entity.type
_entity.pdbx_description
1 polymer ?
#
loop_
_entity_poly.entity_id
_entity_poly.type
_entity_poly.pdbx_seq_one_letter_code
_entity_poly.pdbx_strand_id
1 'polypeptide(L)'
;MSLLSKVYTLQPAFSRTLIRSHSTKSTHFLNEFMASKEKGPIQISIENKITEALNPTILEAVNESHLHAHHAAMKGNTNKETHFKVTVVSEEFKGKSLMQRHRLIYGLLNDELQNQGLHALTLKTKTQAELEKQ
;
A
#
# COMPACT_ATOMS: atom_id res chain seq x y z
N MET A 1 -44.00 -57.47 3.79
CA MET A 1 -44.99 -56.64 3.07
C MET A 1 -45.83 -55.91 4.10
N SER A 2 -45.74 -54.58 4.18
CA SER A 2 -46.75 -53.65 4.72
C SER A 2 -46.10 -52.25 4.65
N LEU A 3 -46.36 -51.49 3.59
CA LEU A 3 -47.38 -50.44 3.49
C LEU A 3 -46.97 -49.12 4.15
N LEU A 4 -46.80 -48.15 3.26
CA LEU A 4 -46.96 -46.70 3.36
C LEU A 4 -47.62 -46.16 4.64
N SER A 5 -47.14 -45.01 5.11
CA SER A 5 -47.99 -43.81 5.28
C SER A 5 -47.16 -42.54 5.53
N LYS A 6 -47.37 -41.54 4.67
CA LYS A 6 -47.00 -40.13 4.88
C LYS A 6 -47.78 -39.58 6.07
N VAL A 7 -47.15 -38.79 6.94
CA VAL A 7 -47.86 -37.75 7.70
C VAL A 7 -46.98 -36.50 7.79
N TYR A 8 -47.46 -35.46 7.11
CA TYR A 8 -47.06 -34.07 7.23
C TYR A 8 -47.47 -33.57 8.62
N THR A 9 -46.58 -32.89 9.35
CA THR A 9 -46.99 -32.01 10.47
C THR A 9 -46.41 -30.62 10.26
N LEU A 10 -47.36 -29.68 10.13
CA LEU A 10 -47.17 -28.24 10.12
C LEU A 10 -46.78 -27.78 11.52
N GLN A 11 -45.83 -26.85 11.63
CA GLN A 11 -45.60 -26.10 12.87
C GLN A 11 -45.77 -24.60 12.60
N PRO A 12 -46.50 -23.86 13.45
CA PRO A 12 -46.90 -22.49 13.20
C PRO A 12 -45.87 -21.43 13.64
N ALA A 13 -46.15 -20.22 13.19
CA ALA A 13 -45.42 -18.96 13.28
C ALA A 13 -44.90 -18.54 14.69
N PHE A 14 -43.83 -17.73 14.71
CA PHE A 14 -43.85 -16.46 15.45
C PHE A 14 -42.79 -15.47 14.95
N SER A 15 -43.19 -14.21 14.94
CA SER A 15 -42.50 -13.05 14.37
C SER A 15 -41.71 -12.27 15.43
N ARG A 16 -40.89 -11.32 14.94
CA ARG A 16 -40.07 -10.29 15.63
C ARG A 16 -38.72 -10.74 16.21
N THR A 17 -37.64 -10.25 15.60
CA THR A 17 -36.93 -9.05 16.11
C THR A 17 -36.17 -8.40 14.97
N LEU A 18 -36.48 -7.12 14.69
CA LEU A 18 -35.68 -6.23 13.87
C LEU A 18 -34.36 -5.96 14.60
N ILE A 19 -33.25 -6.51 14.11
CA ILE A 19 -31.92 -5.98 14.43
C ILE A 19 -31.37 -5.36 13.16
N ARG A 20 -31.45 -4.03 13.13
CA ARG A 20 -30.65 -3.17 12.27
C ARG A 20 -29.19 -3.33 12.69
N SER A 21 -28.36 -3.85 11.79
CA SER A 21 -26.92 -3.66 11.86
C SER A 21 -26.41 -3.37 10.46
N HIS A 22 -25.77 -2.20 10.34
CA HIS A 22 -25.36 -1.59 9.10
C HIS A 22 -24.24 -2.38 8.43
N SER A 23 -24.29 -2.37 7.09
CA SER A 23 -23.32 -2.85 6.13
C SER A 23 -21.85 -2.76 6.60
N THR A 24 -21.25 -3.91 6.89
CA THR A 24 -19.79 -4.10 7.00
C THR A 24 -19.29 -4.81 5.74
N LYS A 25 -19.50 -4.21 4.57
CA LYS A 25 -18.90 -4.69 3.31
C LYS A 25 -18.16 -3.58 2.56
N SER A 26 -17.39 -2.75 3.27
CA SER A 26 -16.65 -1.66 2.64
C SER A 26 -15.13 -1.71 2.83
N THR A 27 -14.61 -2.51 3.76
CA THR A 27 -13.16 -2.53 4.04
C THR A 27 -12.38 -3.53 3.18
N HIS A 28 -13.01 -4.58 2.64
CA HIS A 28 -12.31 -5.56 1.80
C HIS A 28 -12.16 -5.08 0.34
N PHE A 29 -13.16 -4.37 -0.19
CA PHE A 29 -13.19 -3.89 -1.58
C PHE A 29 -12.17 -2.77 -1.85
N LEU A 30 -11.87 -1.93 -0.86
CA LEU A 30 -10.89 -0.86 -0.99
C LEU A 30 -9.45 -1.39 -1.07
N ASN A 31 -9.16 -2.51 -0.41
CA ASN A 31 -7.85 -3.15 -0.49
C ASN A 31 -7.61 -3.80 -1.87
N GLU A 32 -8.66 -4.40 -2.44
CA GLU A 32 -8.58 -5.10 -3.73
C GLU A 32 -8.47 -4.14 -4.92
N PHE A 33 -9.09 -2.96 -4.82
CA PHE A 33 -8.98 -1.92 -5.85
C PHE A 33 -7.59 -1.26 -5.87
N MET A 34 -6.93 -1.11 -4.71
CA MET A 34 -5.56 -0.58 -4.60
C MET A 34 -4.48 -1.58 -5.06
N ALA A 35 -4.79 -2.88 -5.09
CA ALA A 35 -3.88 -3.94 -5.54
C ALA A 35 -3.81 -4.08 -7.08
N SER A 36 -4.61 -3.33 -7.84
CA SER A 36 -4.77 -3.51 -9.29
C SER A 36 -3.76 -2.79 -10.19
N LYS A 37 -2.76 -2.09 -9.61
CA LYS A 37 -1.62 -1.55 -10.37
C LYS A 37 -0.43 -2.46 -10.12
N GLU A 38 -0.04 -3.28 -11.09
CA GLU A 38 1.12 -4.17 -10.95
C GLU A 38 2.35 -3.36 -10.53
N LYS A 39 2.75 -3.53 -9.27
CA LYS A 39 3.94 -2.90 -8.71
C LYS A 39 5.15 -3.66 -9.22
N GLY A 40 6.15 -2.97 -9.75
CA GLY A 40 7.37 -3.63 -10.18
C GLY A 40 8.27 -4.04 -9.01
N PRO A 41 9.31 -4.84 -9.27
CA PRO A 41 10.18 -5.40 -8.24
C PRO A 41 10.86 -4.33 -7.38
N ILE A 42 11.27 -3.20 -7.97
CA ILE A 42 11.92 -2.11 -7.22
C ILE A 42 10.91 -1.42 -6.31
N GLN A 43 9.69 -1.19 -6.80
CA GLN A 43 8.63 -0.60 -5.98
C GLN A 43 8.32 -1.48 -4.77
N ILE A 44 8.20 -2.79 -4.97
CA ILE A 44 7.95 -3.75 -3.88
C ILE A 44 9.09 -3.72 -2.86
N SER A 45 10.36 -3.71 -3.31
CA SER A 45 11.51 -3.63 -2.40
C SER A 45 11.50 -2.37 -1.55
N ILE A 46 11.24 -1.21 -2.19
CA ILE A 46 11.13 0.08 -1.50
C ILE A 46 10.04 0.03 -0.43
N GLU A 47 8.85 -0.45 -0.81
CA GLU A 47 7.71 -0.49 0.11
C GLU A 47 7.98 -1.41 1.30
N ASN A 48 8.53 -2.60 1.07
CA ASN A 48 8.84 -3.56 2.13
C ASN A 48 9.88 -3.01 3.11
N LYS A 49 11.03 -2.54 2.61
CA LYS A 49 12.11 -2.04 3.48
C LYS A 49 11.70 -0.83 4.31
N ILE A 50 10.94 0.09 3.72
CA ILE A 50 10.43 1.26 4.45
C ILE A 50 9.37 0.83 5.47
N THR A 51 8.50 -0.11 5.12
CA THR A 51 7.47 -0.61 6.05
C THR A 51 8.10 -1.29 7.25
N GLU A 52 9.07 -2.17 7.03
CA GLU A 52 9.76 -2.91 8.09
C GLU A 52 10.56 -1.99 9.02
N ALA A 53 11.25 -0.99 8.47
CA ALA A 53 12.15 -0.15 9.25
C ALA A 53 11.48 1.05 9.95
N LEU A 54 10.43 1.61 9.35
CA LEU A 54 9.85 2.89 9.78
C LEU A 54 8.38 2.80 10.21
N ASN A 55 7.76 1.62 10.08
CA ASN A 55 6.35 1.36 10.42
C ASN A 55 5.42 2.56 10.09
N PRO A 56 5.39 3.00 8.82
CA PRO A 56 4.74 4.23 8.45
C PRO A 56 3.22 4.11 8.54
N THR A 57 2.56 5.18 8.99
CA THR A 57 1.11 5.33 8.93
C THR A 57 0.64 5.47 7.48
N ILE A 58 1.43 6.16 6.65
CA ILE A 58 1.17 6.33 5.21
C ILE A 58 2.46 6.08 4.44
N LEU A 59 2.39 5.20 3.45
CA LEU A 59 3.46 4.93 2.51
C LEU A 59 2.91 4.94 1.09
N GLU A 60 3.48 5.79 0.25
CA GLU A 60 3.16 5.86 -1.17
C GLU A 60 4.45 5.89 -1.97
N ALA A 61 4.70 4.86 -2.77
CA ALA A 61 5.79 4.81 -3.73
C ALA A 61 5.22 4.92 -5.15
N VAL A 62 5.57 5.99 -5.87
CA VAL A 62 5.09 6.26 -7.23
C VAL A 62 6.28 6.20 -8.19
N ASN A 63 6.21 5.29 -9.16
CA ASN A 63 7.17 5.24 -10.26
C ASN A 63 6.95 6.44 -11.19
N GLU A 64 7.93 7.35 -11.25
CA GLU A 64 7.93 8.56 -12.08
C GLU A 64 8.91 8.45 -13.26
N SER A 65 9.47 7.26 -13.51
CA SER A 65 10.44 7.00 -14.58
C SER A 65 9.93 7.40 -15.97
N HIS A 66 8.61 7.33 -16.20
CA HIS A 66 7.98 7.74 -17.45
C HIS A 66 8.14 9.24 -17.76
N LEU A 67 8.22 10.10 -16.73
CA LEU A 67 8.43 11.54 -16.90
C LEU A 67 9.84 11.86 -17.40
N HIS A 68 10.80 10.96 -17.20
CA HIS A 68 12.20 11.12 -17.59
C HIS A 68 12.64 10.16 -18.71
N ALA A 69 11.71 9.35 -19.23
CA ALA A 69 11.96 8.38 -20.30
C ALA A 69 12.33 9.00 -21.65
N HIS A 70 12.11 10.31 -21.84
CA HIS A 70 12.46 11.05 -23.06
C HIS A 70 13.94 11.47 -23.15
N HIS A 71 14.76 11.22 -22.12
CA HIS A 71 16.20 11.45 -22.22
C HIS A 71 16.88 10.37 -23.07
N ALA A 72 17.77 10.80 -23.97
CA ALA A 72 18.52 9.93 -24.90
C ALA A 72 19.26 8.76 -24.21
N ALA A 73 19.57 8.88 -22.92
CA ALA A 73 20.19 7.84 -22.09
C ALA A 73 19.28 6.62 -21.81
N MET A 74 17.98 6.70 -22.09
CA MET A 74 17.02 5.59 -21.94
C MET A 74 16.86 4.74 -23.20
N LYS A 75 17.53 5.10 -24.29
CA LYS A 75 17.48 4.34 -25.55
C LYS A 75 18.25 3.03 -25.40
N GLY A 76 17.52 1.95 -25.08
CA GLY A 76 18.09 0.62 -24.84
C GLY A 76 18.13 0.18 -23.37
N ASN A 77 17.65 1.02 -22.43
CA ASN A 77 17.50 0.61 -21.04
C ASN A 77 16.21 -0.22 -20.88
N THR A 78 16.34 -1.49 -20.50
CA THR A 78 15.20 -2.38 -20.23
C THR A 78 14.53 -2.05 -18.89
N ASN A 79 15.21 -1.30 -18.01
CA ASN A 79 14.74 -1.00 -16.67
C ASN A 79 13.85 0.25 -16.65
N LYS A 80 12.55 0.04 -16.38
CA LYS A 80 11.51 1.09 -16.36
C LYS A 80 11.31 1.69 -14.96
N GLU A 81 12.14 1.34 -13.99
CA GLU A 81 12.00 1.66 -12.57
C GLU A 81 13.22 2.42 -12.04
N THR A 82 13.56 3.54 -12.66
CA THR A 82 14.77 4.33 -12.33
C THR A 82 14.51 5.54 -11.46
N HIS A 83 13.30 6.09 -11.48
CA HIS A 83 12.91 7.28 -10.72
C HIS A 83 11.65 7.00 -9.90
N PHE A 84 11.74 7.25 -8.60
CA PHE A 84 10.61 7.10 -7.69
C PHE A 84 10.38 8.35 -6.86
N LYS A 85 9.11 8.65 -6.62
CA LYS A 85 8.68 9.55 -5.57
C LYS A 85 8.10 8.74 -4.44
N VAL A 86 8.67 8.90 -3.24
CA VAL A 86 8.24 8.18 -2.04
C VAL A 86 7.76 9.18 -1.00
N THR A 87 6.49 9.07 -0.66
CA THR A 87 5.87 9.80 0.46
C THR A 87 5.78 8.87 1.65
N VAL A 88 6.36 9.28 2.77
CA VAL A 88 6.37 8.51 4.01
C VAL A 88 5.87 9.40 5.15
N VAL A 89 4.83 8.93 5.84
CA VAL A 89 4.35 9.52 7.08
C VAL A 89 4.60 8.54 8.21
N SER A 90 5.44 8.91 9.16
CA SER A 90 5.79 8.07 10.32
C SER A 90 6.10 8.91 11.55
N GLU A 91 5.76 8.39 12.73
CA GLU A 91 6.16 8.96 14.02
C GLU A 91 7.67 8.83 14.28
N GLU A 92 8.36 7.89 13.62
CA GLU A 92 9.82 7.72 13.70
C GLU A 92 10.59 8.97 13.24
N PHE A 93 9.93 9.88 12.52
CA PHE A 93 10.51 11.14 12.09
C PHE A 93 10.43 12.27 13.13
N LYS A 94 9.73 12.04 14.25
CA LYS A 94 9.59 13.02 15.33
C LYS A 94 10.95 13.34 15.94
N GLY A 95 11.24 14.64 16.07
CA GLY A 95 12.53 15.11 16.58
C GLY A 95 13.72 14.96 15.61
N LYS A 96 13.51 14.40 14.41
CA LYS A 96 14.55 14.32 13.36
C LYS A 96 14.39 15.45 12.35
N SER A 97 15.50 16.08 11.98
CA SER A 97 15.57 17.04 10.88
C SER A 97 15.28 16.37 9.53
N LEU A 98 14.83 17.14 8.54
CA LEU A 98 14.55 16.64 7.19
C LEU A 98 15.72 15.84 6.60
N MET A 99 16.95 16.35 6.76
CA MET A 99 18.14 15.69 6.25
C MET A 99 18.41 14.34 6.96
N GLN A 100 18.19 14.24 8.28
CA GLN A 100 18.28 12.96 9.00
C GLN A 100 17.22 11.97 8.52
N ARG A 101 15.99 12.41 8.27
CA ARG A 101 14.92 11.56 7.72
C ARG A 101 15.33 11.02 6.34
N HIS A 102 15.86 11.88 5.49
CA HIS A 102 16.35 11.47 4.16
C HIS A 102 17.51 10.48 4.25
N ARG A 103 18.50 10.75 5.13
CA ARG A 103 19.63 9.82 5.35
C ARG A 103 19.17 8.44 5.80
N LEU A 104 18.17 8.35 6.66
CA LEU A 104 17.61 7.06 7.08
C LEU A 104 17.05 6.30 5.87
N ILE A 105 16.22 6.94 5.04
CA ILE A 105 15.62 6.26 3.89
C ILE A 105 16.67 5.90 2.83
N TYR A 106 17.62 6.80 2.52
CA TYR A 106 18.72 6.47 1.61
C TYR A 106 19.59 5.32 2.13
N GLY A 107 19.78 5.22 3.45
CA GLY A 107 20.48 4.09 4.05
C GLY A 107 19.75 2.76 3.86
N LEU A 108 18.42 2.74 4.00
CA LEU A 108 17.60 1.55 3.77
C LEU A 108 17.62 1.11 2.29
N LEU A 109 17.60 2.07 1.38
CA LEU A 109 17.49 1.84 -0.06
C LEU A 109 18.84 1.87 -0.80
N ASN A 110 19.95 1.79 -0.07
CA ASN A 110 21.28 1.92 -0.67
C ASN A 110 21.58 0.77 -1.66
N ASP A 111 21.09 -0.44 -1.38
CA ASP A 111 21.26 -1.60 -2.28
C ASP A 111 20.50 -1.40 -3.59
N GLU A 112 19.27 -0.89 -3.54
CA GLU A 112 18.47 -0.57 -4.71
C GLU A 112 19.15 0.47 -5.60
N LEU A 113 19.74 1.49 -4.98
CA LEU A 113 20.46 2.58 -5.66
C LEU A 113 21.76 2.13 -6.31
N GLN A 114 22.49 1.21 -5.67
CA GLN A 114 23.80 0.77 -6.17
C GLN A 114 23.70 -0.41 -7.13
N ASN A 115 22.81 -1.37 -6.86
CA ASN A 115 22.85 -2.69 -7.50
C ASN A 115 21.61 -2.98 -8.35
N GLN A 116 20.46 -2.34 -8.10
CA GLN A 116 19.19 -2.70 -8.73
C GLN A 116 18.69 -1.68 -9.78
N GLY A 117 19.50 -0.64 -10.06
CA GLY A 117 19.25 0.30 -11.15
C GLY A 117 18.32 1.46 -10.81
N LEU A 118 17.99 1.66 -9.54
CA LEU A 118 17.34 2.89 -9.08
C LEU A 118 18.33 4.06 -9.20
N HIS A 119 17.95 5.13 -9.90
CA HIS A 119 18.83 6.27 -10.15
C HIS A 119 18.52 7.47 -9.26
N ALA A 120 17.25 7.79 -9.06
CA ALA A 120 16.86 8.95 -8.29
C ALA A 120 15.60 8.68 -7.46
N LEU A 121 15.57 9.27 -6.27
CA LEU A 121 14.48 9.10 -5.33
C LEU A 121 14.09 10.47 -4.74
N THR A 122 12.85 10.86 -4.96
CA THR A 122 12.26 12.08 -4.41
C THR A 122 11.54 11.73 -3.11
N LEU A 123 11.98 12.29 -2.00
CA LEU A 123 11.46 11.99 -0.67
C LEU A 123 10.51 13.09 -0.17
N LYS A 124 9.34 12.67 0.31
CA LYS A 124 8.45 13.49 1.13
C LYS A 124 8.25 12.81 2.47
N THR A 125 9.01 13.24 3.48
CA THR A 125 8.95 12.65 4.83
C THR A 125 8.22 13.58 5.79
N LYS A 126 7.12 13.12 6.37
CA LYS A 126 6.31 13.90 7.32
C LYS A 126 6.02 13.11 8.60
N THR A 127 5.76 13.81 9.70
CA THR A 127 5.14 13.21 10.89
C THR A 127 3.61 13.25 10.79
N GLN A 128 2.90 12.47 11.61
CA GLN A 128 1.43 12.50 11.62
C GLN A 128 0.93 13.91 11.96
N ALA A 129 1.56 14.56 12.94
CA ALA A 129 1.25 15.93 13.34
C ALA A 129 1.52 16.99 12.25
N GLU A 130 2.48 16.75 11.34
CA GLU A 130 2.75 17.62 10.20
C GLU A 130 1.73 17.41 9.06
N LEU A 131 1.15 16.22 8.94
CA LEU A 131 0.12 15.92 7.95
C LEU A 131 -1.21 16.59 8.29
N GLU A 132 -1.61 16.60 9.56
CA GLU A 132 -2.88 17.17 10.04
C GLU A 132 -2.94 18.71 9.97
N LYS A 133 -1.79 19.37 9.82
CA LYS A 133 -1.68 20.83 9.79
C LYS A 133 -1.70 21.43 8.37
N GLN A 134 -1.79 20.60 7.33
CA GLN A 134 -1.88 21.04 5.93
C GLN A 134 -3.28 20.86 5.38
#